data_AF-G0ULG9-F1
#
_entry.id   AF-G0ULG9-F1
#
_cell.length_a   1.000
_cell.length_b   1.000
_cell.length_c   1.000
_cell.angle_alpha   90.00
_cell.angle_beta   90.00
_cell.angle_gamma   90.00
#
_symmetry.space_group_name_H-M   'P 1'
#
loop_
_entity.id
_entity.type
_entity.pdbx_description
1 polymer ?
#
loop_
_entity_poly.entity_id
_entity_poly.type
_entity_poly.pdbx_seq_one_letter_code
_entity_poly.pdbx_strand_id
1 'polypeptide(L)'
;MCFVAHSLPLIPLLIICPLHLLIIVLPIRTLKYSPSQSGVLVTEGGFGGVALAPEPVAMLRTRLTLQHCSVELKKLLPVLLPLLDPPLSTGVAVSAAHVIVATGHTSRRRELHQPNCPVLARLLPLSEVSNDDAFLRRPCLPCLSHRAHFLASEDFCHSLVKRCTRRVACPVPAEWKGIVSRQFASEAALEAELVFRAANRREAGWTWLVYDNQRPEEQRLVVVNMPGNRTPLLLGLWPLGVVDMTDKAVVAAARTALNTISAPLAPPWSRAARNPSCSATTSLVGNGCIQRLSTVREKVAREAVLQMDWDFILQQWKEAEVYYASNSRTEKIRTERARKEREVAVNALSKLRDSGTTILMSDTVEVTATTEGSMAASSKPQERVQGEPRSVEGSNDNTTEPDPKCTQLPDGTWQYLYRNGDVTFLKPDGTRIFRKSNLTTTAYIDGSTLYEYPNNTSILDRADGIRITTFADGTKKEERPQ
;
A
#
# COMPACT_ATOMS: atom_id res chain seq x y z
N MET A 1 54.11 -34.89 -19.06
CA MET A 1 53.52 -34.21 -17.88
C MET A 1 52.11 -33.81 -18.24
N CYS A 2 51.13 -34.56 -17.74
CA CYS A 2 49.71 -34.40 -18.08
C CYS A 2 49.04 -33.39 -17.15
N PHE A 3 48.39 -32.38 -17.73
CA PHE A 3 47.48 -31.49 -17.00
C PHE A 3 46.10 -32.16 -16.90
N VAL A 4 45.68 -32.46 -15.67
CA VAL A 4 44.33 -32.92 -15.35
C VAL A 4 43.46 -31.68 -15.15
N ALA A 5 42.47 -31.50 -16.03
CA ALA A 5 41.40 -30.53 -15.85
C ALA A 5 40.36 -31.12 -14.89
N HIS A 6 40.04 -30.40 -13.81
CA HIS A 6 38.89 -30.71 -12.95
C HIS A 6 37.73 -29.79 -13.33
N SER A 7 36.70 -30.42 -13.88
CA SER A 7 35.38 -29.83 -14.14
C SER A 7 34.63 -29.67 -12.82
N LEU A 8 34.29 -28.44 -12.45
CA LEU A 8 33.32 -28.15 -11.39
C LEU A 8 31.89 -28.21 -11.96
N PRO A 9 30.90 -28.71 -11.21
CA PRO A 9 29.52 -28.79 -11.68
C PRO A 9 28.85 -27.41 -11.64
N LEU A 10 28.21 -27.06 -12.76
CA LEU A 10 27.30 -25.93 -12.89
C LEU A 10 26.09 -26.12 -11.97
N ILE A 11 25.95 -25.27 -10.95
CA ILE A 11 24.73 -25.12 -10.16
C ILE A 11 23.73 -24.31 -11.01
N PRO A 12 22.49 -24.79 -11.25
CA PRO A 12 21.51 -24.02 -11.99
C PRO A 12 21.04 -22.84 -11.15
N LEU A 13 21.33 -21.63 -11.63
CA LEU A 13 20.73 -20.38 -11.16
C LEU A 13 19.21 -20.45 -11.41
N LEU A 14 18.45 -20.71 -10.35
CA LEU A 14 17.01 -20.50 -10.29
C LEU A 14 16.74 -18.99 -10.44
N ILE A 15 16.47 -18.56 -11.67
CA ILE A 15 15.91 -17.25 -11.97
C ILE A 15 14.44 -17.29 -11.54
N ILE A 16 14.17 -16.89 -10.29
CA ILE A 16 12.81 -16.62 -9.83
C ILE A 16 12.39 -15.27 -10.42
N CYS A 17 11.65 -15.33 -11.52
CA CYS A 17 10.99 -14.18 -12.12
C CYS A 17 9.71 -13.85 -11.32
N PRO A 18 9.39 -12.58 -11.02
CA PRO A 18 8.32 -12.24 -10.10
C PRO A 18 6.95 -12.40 -10.77
N LEU A 19 6.12 -13.25 -10.17
CA LEU A 19 4.68 -13.31 -10.42
C LEU A 19 4.09 -11.89 -10.43
N HIS A 20 3.40 -11.55 -11.50
CA HIS A 20 2.51 -10.39 -11.55
C HIS A 20 1.31 -10.64 -10.61
N LEU A 21 1.47 -10.22 -9.36
CA LEU A 21 0.37 -10.06 -8.43
C LEU A 21 -0.44 -8.85 -8.92
N LEU A 22 -1.70 -9.08 -9.31
CA LEU A 22 -2.67 -8.01 -9.48
C LEU A 22 -2.95 -7.41 -8.10
N ILE A 23 -2.12 -6.45 -7.69
CA ILE A 23 -2.32 -5.71 -6.45
C ILE A 23 -3.59 -4.88 -6.65
N ILE A 24 -4.71 -5.35 -6.09
CA ILE A 24 -5.83 -4.48 -5.80
C ILE A 24 -5.33 -3.55 -4.68
N VAL A 25 -4.66 -2.47 -5.06
CA VAL A 25 -4.41 -1.33 -4.19
C VAL A 25 -5.79 -0.76 -3.93
N LEU A 26 -6.46 -1.22 -2.88
CA LEU A 26 -7.59 -0.47 -2.32
C LEU A 26 -6.98 0.85 -1.86
N PRO A 27 -7.27 1.99 -2.50
CA PRO A 27 -6.83 3.25 -1.96
C PRO A 27 -7.43 3.36 -0.56
N ILE A 28 -6.58 3.58 0.44
CA ILE A 28 -6.99 4.01 1.77
C ILE A 28 -7.54 5.43 1.57
N ARG A 29 -8.78 5.51 1.09
CA ARG A 29 -9.58 6.73 1.13
C ARG A 29 -10.03 6.88 2.57
N THR A 30 -9.58 7.94 3.20
CA THR A 30 -10.08 8.39 4.49
C THR A 30 -11.58 8.66 4.40
N LEU A 31 -12.28 8.31 5.46
CA LEU A 31 -13.73 8.14 5.60
C LEU A 31 -14.53 9.41 5.25
N LYS A 32 -15.55 9.31 4.38
CA LYS A 32 -16.61 10.33 4.27
C LYS A 32 -17.53 10.21 5.49
N TYR A 33 -17.49 11.19 6.39
CA TYR A 33 -18.54 11.41 7.40
C TYR A 33 -19.55 12.42 6.82
N SER A 34 -20.81 12.03 6.70
CA SER A 34 -21.89 12.90 6.23
C SER A 34 -22.79 13.24 7.41
N PRO A 35 -22.90 14.52 7.84
CA PRO A 35 -23.91 14.92 8.80
C PRO A 35 -25.23 15.12 8.04
N SER A 36 -26.18 14.20 8.20
CA SER A 36 -27.57 14.45 7.80
C SER A 36 -28.21 15.42 8.79
N GLN A 37 -28.56 16.60 8.32
CA GLN A 37 -29.48 17.51 9.01
C GLN A 37 -30.86 16.88 9.13
N SER A 38 -31.40 16.87 10.35
CA SER A 38 -32.83 17.16 10.59
C SER A 38 -32.93 17.80 11.97
N GLY A 39 -33.39 19.05 11.99
CA GLY A 39 -33.67 19.76 13.22
C GLY A 39 -35.06 19.39 13.74
N VAL A 40 -35.14 19.11 15.04
CA VAL A 40 -36.30 19.45 15.87
C VAL A 40 -35.75 19.88 17.23
N LEU A 41 -36.03 21.12 17.60
CA LEU A 41 -35.86 21.66 18.94
C LEU A 41 -36.83 20.93 19.88
N VAL A 42 -36.33 20.08 20.76
CA VAL A 42 -37.01 19.71 22.02
C VAL A 42 -35.98 19.73 23.14
N THR A 43 -36.31 20.52 24.15
CA THR A 43 -35.59 20.75 25.40
C THR A 43 -35.67 19.56 26.35
N GLU A 44 -34.60 19.39 27.14
CA GLU A 44 -34.48 18.65 28.40
C GLU A 44 -34.60 17.11 28.40
N GLY A 45 -33.67 16.46 29.11
CA GLY A 45 -33.75 15.05 29.49
C GLY A 45 -32.42 14.33 29.36
N GLY A 46 -31.65 14.30 30.45
CA GLY A 46 -30.35 13.62 30.51
C GLY A 46 -30.44 12.12 30.28
N PHE A 47 -29.44 11.57 29.56
CA PHE A 47 -29.15 10.14 29.53
C PHE A 47 -27.64 9.90 29.37
N GLY A 48 -27.17 8.86 30.05
CA GLY A 48 -25.78 8.54 30.29
C GLY A 48 -24.93 8.39 29.02
N GLY A 49 -23.74 8.98 29.07
CA GLY A 49 -22.72 8.82 28.05
C GLY A 49 -22.25 7.38 27.97
N VAL A 50 -22.58 6.71 26.87
CA VAL A 50 -21.89 5.51 26.43
C VAL A 50 -20.46 5.91 26.11
N ALA A 51 -19.53 5.49 26.96
CA ALA A 51 -18.10 5.68 26.73
C ALA A 51 -17.69 4.94 25.45
N LEU A 52 -17.44 5.69 24.38
CA LEU A 52 -16.79 5.19 23.17
C LEU A 52 -15.46 4.54 23.59
N ALA A 53 -15.33 3.24 23.33
CA ALA A 53 -14.12 2.48 23.60
C ALA A 53 -12.88 3.19 23.02
N PRO A 54 -11.74 3.21 23.73
CA PRO A 54 -10.54 3.89 23.27
C PRO A 54 -10.09 3.31 21.91
N GLU A 55 -10.08 4.15 20.87
CA GLU A 55 -9.59 3.72 19.55
C GLU A 55 -8.11 3.30 19.64
N PRO A 56 -7.74 2.10 19.15
CA PRO A 56 -6.42 1.50 19.36
C PRO A 56 -5.28 2.13 18.54
N VAL A 57 -5.41 3.37 18.05
CA VAL A 57 -4.44 4.02 17.16
C VAL A 57 -3.82 5.26 17.82
N ALA A 58 -3.44 5.15 19.09
CA ALA A 58 -2.82 6.25 19.82
C ALA A 58 -1.39 6.57 19.36
N MET A 59 -0.68 5.63 18.70
CA MET A 59 0.76 5.74 18.44
C MET A 59 1.16 6.25 17.05
N LEU A 60 0.32 6.09 16.01
CA LEU A 60 0.47 6.85 14.75
C LEU A 60 0.10 8.33 14.93
N ARG A 61 -0.42 8.70 16.12
CA ARG A 61 -0.55 10.09 16.58
C ARG A 61 0.77 10.60 17.16
N THR A 62 1.86 10.46 16.41
CA THR A 62 3.06 11.24 16.69
C THR A 62 2.67 12.71 16.60
N ARG A 63 2.64 13.41 17.74
CA ARG A 63 2.50 14.86 17.75
C ARG A 63 3.73 15.42 17.04
N LEU A 64 3.53 16.32 16.08
CA LEU A 64 4.59 16.96 15.29
C LEU A 64 5.64 17.56 16.24
N THR A 65 6.86 17.00 16.25
CA THR A 65 7.89 17.34 17.23
C THR A 65 9.19 17.88 16.64
N LEU A 66 9.43 17.82 15.32
CA LEU A 66 10.57 18.56 14.74
C LEU A 66 10.25 20.04 14.60
N GLN A 67 11.09 20.85 15.22
CA GLN A 67 10.87 22.28 15.43
C GLN A 67 10.75 23.08 14.13
N HIS A 68 11.39 22.65 13.02
CA HIS A 68 11.31 23.35 11.74
C HIS A 68 10.16 22.87 10.83
N CYS A 69 10.05 21.57 10.55
CA CYS A 69 8.97 21.03 9.71
C CYS A 69 7.59 21.27 10.34
N SER A 70 7.50 21.25 11.68
CA SER A 70 6.25 21.53 12.37
C SER A 70 5.78 22.97 12.22
N VAL A 71 6.67 23.97 12.12
CA VAL A 71 6.26 25.38 11.95
C VAL A 71 5.68 25.61 10.56
N GLU A 72 6.35 25.10 9.53
CA GLU A 72 5.85 25.22 8.17
C GLU A 72 4.54 24.47 7.97
N LEU A 73 4.47 23.21 8.43
CA LEU A 73 3.26 22.40 8.32
C LEU A 73 2.10 23.02 9.12
N LYS A 74 2.35 23.64 10.28
CA LYS A 74 1.33 24.38 11.05
C LYS A 74 0.72 25.55 10.27
N LYS A 75 1.48 26.21 9.37
CA LYS A 75 0.94 27.26 8.50
C LYS A 75 0.12 26.68 7.34
N LEU A 76 0.57 25.57 6.77
CA LEU A 76 -0.09 24.96 5.60
C LEU A 76 -1.38 24.20 5.96
N LEU A 77 -1.43 23.55 7.12
CA LEU A 77 -2.55 22.68 7.50
C LEU A 77 -3.92 23.38 7.56
N PRO A 78 -4.09 24.57 8.16
CA PRO A 78 -5.38 25.25 8.19
C PRO A 78 -5.98 25.50 6.80
N VAL A 79 -5.11 25.72 5.81
CA VAL A 79 -5.50 25.94 4.41
C VAL A 79 -5.76 24.61 3.68
N LEU A 80 -4.98 23.57 3.99
CA LEU A 80 -5.08 22.26 3.34
C LEU A 80 -6.30 21.45 3.80
N LEU A 81 -6.58 21.41 5.11
CA LEU A 81 -7.58 20.49 5.69
C LEU A 81 -8.99 20.62 5.09
N PRO A 82 -9.52 21.82 4.82
CA PRO A 82 -10.83 21.99 4.16
C PRO A 82 -10.84 21.57 2.69
N LEU A 83 -9.67 21.44 2.05
CA LEU A 83 -9.52 21.11 0.63
C LEU A 83 -9.28 19.61 0.38
N LEU A 84 -9.09 18.82 1.44
CA LEU A 84 -8.95 17.36 1.33
C LEU A 84 -10.30 16.73 0.91
N ASP A 85 -10.25 15.55 0.27
CA ASP A 85 -11.42 14.72 -0.01
C ASP A 85 -11.32 13.43 0.81
N PRO A 86 -12.06 13.30 1.93
CA PRO A 86 -13.06 14.23 2.45
C PRO A 86 -12.47 15.41 3.24
N PRO A 87 -13.21 16.54 3.33
CA PRO A 87 -12.74 17.72 4.04
C PRO A 87 -12.68 17.44 5.55
N LEU A 88 -11.62 17.90 6.19
CA LEU A 88 -11.44 17.81 7.64
C LEU A 88 -11.69 19.18 8.28
N SER A 89 -12.42 19.20 9.40
CA SER A 89 -12.66 20.43 10.16
C SER A 89 -11.34 21.02 10.68
N THR A 90 -11.22 22.34 10.62
CA THR A 90 -10.13 23.07 11.25
C THR A 90 -10.18 22.87 12.78
N GLY A 91 -9.01 22.67 13.40
CA GLY A 91 -8.89 22.44 14.85
C GLY A 91 -8.81 20.97 15.28
N VAL A 92 -9.03 20.02 14.36
CA VAL A 92 -8.79 18.59 14.65
C VAL A 92 -7.28 18.34 14.76
N ALA A 93 -6.88 17.58 15.79
CA ALA A 93 -5.50 17.13 15.91
C ALA A 93 -5.18 16.10 14.81
N VAL A 94 -4.43 16.52 13.79
CA VAL A 94 -4.02 15.65 12.68
C VAL A 94 -2.57 15.20 12.87
N SER A 95 -2.32 13.90 12.72
CA SER A 95 -0.95 13.36 12.75
C SER A 95 -0.29 13.40 11.39
N ALA A 96 1.05 13.40 11.35
CA ALA A 96 1.82 13.34 10.11
C ALA A 96 1.38 12.15 9.22
N ALA A 97 1.19 10.96 9.81
CA ALA A 97 0.70 9.78 9.08
C ALA A 97 -0.62 10.02 8.34
N HIS A 98 -1.58 10.72 8.96
CA HIS A 98 -2.86 11.04 8.30
C HIS A 98 -2.66 12.02 7.15
N VAL A 99 -1.83 13.06 7.33
CA VAL A 99 -1.50 14.02 6.27
C VAL A 99 -0.84 13.31 5.09
N ILE A 100 0.13 12.43 5.35
CA ILE A 100 0.85 11.65 4.33
C ILE A 100 -0.12 10.84 3.48
N VAL A 101 -1.02 10.08 4.10
CA VAL A 101 -1.99 9.24 3.38
C VAL A 101 -2.99 10.09 2.61
N ALA A 102 -3.51 11.17 3.21
CA ALA A 102 -4.48 12.06 2.57
C ALA A 102 -3.90 12.82 1.36
N THR A 103 -2.60 13.11 1.38
CA THR A 103 -1.90 13.86 0.31
C THR A 103 -1.10 12.98 -0.65
N GLY A 104 -1.04 11.67 -0.40
CA GLY A 104 -0.14 10.75 -1.10
C GLY A 104 -0.50 10.44 -2.54
N HIS A 105 -1.78 10.55 -2.90
CA HIS A 105 -2.30 10.18 -4.22
C HIS A 105 -3.13 11.32 -4.81
N THR A 106 -2.46 12.38 -5.28
CA THR A 106 -3.11 13.43 -6.05
C THR A 106 -3.46 12.90 -7.44
N SER A 107 -4.74 12.68 -7.73
CA SER A 107 -5.17 12.27 -9.07
C SER A 107 -5.02 13.45 -10.03
N ARG A 108 -4.13 13.32 -11.03
CA ARG A 108 -3.96 14.33 -12.09
C ARG A 108 -5.27 14.69 -12.80
N ARG A 109 -6.26 13.79 -12.80
CA ARG A 109 -7.56 14.04 -13.44
C ARG A 109 -8.50 14.92 -12.60
N ARG A 110 -8.35 14.93 -11.27
CA ARG A 110 -9.24 15.69 -10.38
C ARG A 110 -8.60 17.00 -9.92
N GLU A 111 -7.29 17.02 -9.78
CA GLU A 111 -6.56 18.15 -9.22
C GLU A 111 -5.60 18.70 -10.27
N LEU A 112 -6.15 19.48 -11.19
CA LEU A 112 -5.33 20.22 -12.14
C LEU A 112 -4.73 21.44 -11.45
N HIS A 113 -3.53 21.82 -11.88
CA HIS A 113 -2.98 23.11 -11.49
C HIS A 113 -3.92 24.22 -11.98
N GLN A 114 -4.11 25.24 -11.14
CA GLN A 114 -4.79 26.47 -11.57
C GLN A 114 -4.03 27.10 -12.74
N PRO A 115 -4.71 27.72 -13.74
CA PRO A 115 -4.07 28.27 -14.95
C PRO A 115 -2.90 29.22 -14.67
N ASN A 116 -2.95 29.96 -13.55
CA ASN A 116 -1.92 30.90 -13.12
C ASN A 116 -1.14 30.40 -11.90
N CYS A 117 -0.87 29.09 -11.81
CA CYS A 117 -0.12 28.52 -10.70
C CYS A 117 1.30 29.12 -10.63
N PRO A 118 1.65 29.89 -9.57
CA PRO A 118 2.94 30.59 -9.50
C PRO A 118 4.12 29.62 -9.38
N VAL A 119 3.89 28.42 -8.81
CA VAL A 119 4.90 27.37 -8.74
C VAL A 119 5.20 26.78 -10.11
N LEU A 120 4.16 26.52 -10.92
CA LEU A 120 4.33 25.99 -12.27
C LEU A 120 4.99 27.02 -13.20
N ALA A 121 4.65 28.30 -13.03
CA ALA A 121 5.28 29.43 -13.71
C ALA A 121 6.69 29.77 -13.18
N ARG A 122 7.19 29.03 -12.16
CA ARG A 122 8.48 29.26 -11.48
C ARG A 122 8.65 30.66 -10.86
N LEU A 123 7.54 31.35 -10.58
CA LEU A 123 7.52 32.64 -9.90
C LEU A 123 7.63 32.50 -8.37
N LEU A 124 7.20 31.35 -7.84
CA LEU A 124 7.26 31.03 -6.40
C LEU A 124 7.85 29.62 -6.22
N PRO A 125 9.02 29.44 -5.60
CA PRO A 125 9.57 28.12 -5.36
C PRO A 125 8.69 27.34 -4.37
N LEU A 126 8.58 26.02 -4.57
CA LEU A 126 7.70 25.17 -3.77
C LEU A 126 8.04 25.20 -2.26
N SER A 127 9.29 25.46 -1.89
CA SER A 127 9.74 25.59 -0.50
C SER A 127 9.26 26.86 0.20
N GLU A 128 8.79 27.87 -0.54
CA GLU A 128 8.40 29.18 0.01
C GLU A 128 6.89 29.41 0.02
N VAL A 129 6.09 28.44 -0.47
CA VAL A 129 4.62 28.54 -0.54
C VAL A 129 3.95 28.77 0.83
N SER A 130 4.63 28.44 1.92
CA SER A 130 4.18 28.64 3.29
C SER A 130 4.39 30.05 3.83
N ASN A 131 5.20 30.86 3.15
CA ASN A 131 5.50 32.24 3.51
C ASN A 131 4.82 33.27 2.59
N ASP A 132 4.20 32.82 1.49
CA ASP A 132 3.49 33.68 0.56
C ASP A 132 1.98 33.74 0.89
N ASP A 133 1.54 34.86 1.47
CA ASP A 133 0.13 35.05 1.86
C ASP A 133 -0.83 35.01 0.67
N ALA A 134 -0.39 35.45 -0.52
CA ALA A 134 -1.22 35.44 -1.72
C ALA A 134 -1.55 34.01 -2.16
N PHE A 135 -0.55 33.12 -2.13
CA PHE A 135 -0.71 31.69 -2.36
C PHE A 135 -1.61 31.06 -1.30
N LEU A 136 -1.42 31.36 -0.01
CA LEU A 136 -2.27 30.78 1.06
C LEU A 136 -3.74 31.22 0.99
N ARG A 137 -4.03 32.41 0.45
CA ARG A 137 -5.41 32.87 0.19
C ARG A 137 -6.06 32.14 -0.98
N ARG A 138 -5.27 31.73 -1.98
CA ARG A 138 -5.75 31.05 -3.21
C ARG A 138 -4.80 29.90 -3.59
N PRO A 139 -4.76 28.83 -2.78
CA PRO A 139 -3.76 27.78 -2.94
C PRO A 139 -4.01 26.98 -4.21
N CYS A 140 -2.91 26.62 -4.89
CA CYS A 140 -2.95 25.55 -5.88
C CYS A 140 -2.88 24.21 -5.14
N LEU A 141 -4.01 23.49 -5.06
CA LEU A 141 -4.12 22.25 -4.26
C LEU A 141 -3.01 21.21 -4.55
N PRO A 142 -2.66 20.87 -5.81
CA PRO A 142 -1.55 19.95 -6.07
C PRO A 142 -0.21 20.38 -5.45
N CYS A 143 0.11 21.68 -5.51
CA CYS A 143 1.35 22.23 -4.95
C CYS A 143 1.32 22.21 -3.43
N LEU A 144 0.20 22.63 -2.83
CA LEU A 144 0.00 22.63 -1.39
C LEU A 144 0.08 21.20 -0.83
N SER A 145 -0.64 20.26 -1.44
CA SER A 145 -0.63 18.84 -1.09
C SER A 145 0.77 18.26 -1.21
N HIS A 146 1.49 18.52 -2.30
CA HIS A 146 2.85 18.01 -2.49
C HIS A 146 3.83 18.55 -1.44
N ARG A 147 3.78 19.84 -1.11
CA ARG A 147 4.65 20.42 -0.07
C ARG A 147 4.30 19.88 1.31
N ALA A 148 3.01 19.82 1.67
CA ALA A 148 2.57 19.26 2.95
C ALA A 148 2.93 17.77 3.08
N HIS A 149 2.77 17.00 2.00
CA HIS A 149 3.16 15.59 1.93
C HIS A 149 4.66 15.42 2.22
N PHE A 150 5.50 16.24 1.58
CA PHE A 150 6.95 16.20 1.77
C PHE A 150 7.33 16.45 3.22
N LEU A 151 6.82 17.55 3.81
CA LEU A 151 7.13 17.96 5.18
C LEU A 151 6.63 16.95 6.21
N ALA A 152 5.41 16.45 6.04
CA ALA A 152 4.84 15.45 6.93
C ALA A 152 5.63 14.13 6.86
N SER A 153 6.06 13.72 5.67
CA SER A 153 6.87 12.51 5.49
C SER A 153 8.25 12.64 6.12
N GLU A 154 8.92 13.79 5.96
CA GLU A 154 10.24 14.04 6.55
C GLU A 154 10.18 14.08 8.10
N ASP A 155 9.20 14.80 8.67
CA ASP A 155 8.97 14.82 10.13
C ASP A 155 8.65 13.42 10.66
N PHE A 156 7.82 12.66 9.94
CA PHE A 156 7.50 11.28 10.28
C PHE A 156 8.73 10.38 10.30
N CYS A 157 9.56 10.42 9.24
CA CYS A 157 10.80 9.62 9.16
C CYS A 157 11.74 9.92 10.31
N HIS A 158 12.07 11.20 10.53
CA HIS A 158 12.99 11.58 11.60
C HIS A 158 12.45 11.29 12.99
N SER A 159 11.15 11.51 13.22
CA SER A 159 10.54 11.14 14.50
C SER A 159 10.56 9.64 14.72
N LEU A 160 10.37 8.83 13.68
CA LEU A 160 10.42 7.38 13.80
C LEU A 160 11.85 6.91 14.04
N VAL A 161 12.85 7.42 13.32
CA VAL A 161 14.28 7.14 13.59
C VAL A 161 14.61 7.42 15.05
N LYS A 162 14.22 8.59 15.57
CA LYS A 162 14.48 8.95 16.96
C LYS A 162 13.87 7.97 17.97
N ARG A 163 12.72 7.35 17.64
CA ARG A 163 12.06 6.34 18.48
C ARG A 163 12.66 4.94 18.29
N CYS A 164 13.10 4.63 17.08
CA CYS A 164 13.79 3.39 16.76
C CYS A 164 15.23 3.35 17.25
N THR A 165 15.87 4.49 17.51
CA THR A 165 17.27 4.54 17.96
C THR A 165 17.33 4.66 19.48
N ARG A 166 17.90 3.64 20.14
CA ARG A 166 18.20 3.68 21.57
C ARG A 166 19.65 4.08 21.82
N ARG A 167 19.91 4.77 22.93
CA ARG A 167 21.29 5.13 23.35
C ARG A 167 22.01 3.99 24.06
N VAL A 168 21.28 2.99 24.54
CA VAL A 168 21.81 1.87 25.34
C VAL A 168 21.38 0.59 24.66
N ALA A 169 22.31 -0.35 24.49
CA ALA A 169 22.02 -1.67 23.96
C ALA A 169 21.06 -2.40 24.91
N CYS A 170 19.90 -2.80 24.40
CA CYS A 170 18.93 -3.61 25.13
C CYS A 170 18.88 -5.01 24.52
N PRO A 171 18.69 -6.05 25.34
CA PRO A 171 18.55 -7.40 24.83
C PRO A 171 17.30 -7.47 23.94
N VAL A 172 17.40 -8.20 22.83
CA VAL A 172 16.28 -8.43 21.91
C VAL A 172 15.18 -9.22 22.64
N PRO A 173 13.92 -8.76 22.66
CA PRO A 173 12.83 -9.47 23.34
C PRO A 173 12.62 -10.88 22.80
N ALA A 174 12.43 -11.86 23.69
CA ALA A 174 12.27 -13.27 23.31
C ALA A 174 11.12 -13.51 22.31
N GLU A 175 10.02 -12.78 22.45
CA GLU A 175 8.89 -12.83 21.52
C GLU A 175 9.29 -12.35 20.12
N TRP A 176 10.06 -11.26 20.03
CA TRP A 176 10.59 -10.78 18.75
C TRP A 176 11.53 -11.80 18.12
N LYS A 177 12.40 -12.44 18.91
CA LYS A 177 13.26 -13.53 18.44
C LYS A 177 12.42 -14.66 17.82
N GLY A 178 11.31 -15.04 18.46
CA GLY A 178 10.39 -16.06 17.94
C GLY A 178 9.75 -15.67 16.59
N ILE A 179 9.38 -14.40 16.42
CA ILE A 179 8.86 -13.89 15.14
C ILE A 179 9.96 -13.94 14.06
N VAL A 180 11.16 -13.42 14.36
CA VAL A 180 12.26 -13.36 13.42
C VAL A 180 12.77 -14.75 13.03
N SER A 181 12.91 -15.66 13.98
CA SER A 181 13.38 -17.03 13.71
C SER A 181 12.44 -17.81 12.80
N ARG A 182 11.12 -17.56 12.86
CA ARG A 182 10.16 -18.19 11.94
C ARG A 182 10.35 -17.75 10.50
N GLN A 183 10.69 -16.49 10.27
CA GLN A 183 10.77 -15.92 8.92
C GLN A 183 12.18 -15.87 8.33
N PHE A 184 13.18 -15.48 9.12
CA PHE A 184 14.57 -15.28 8.70
C PHE A 184 15.53 -16.33 9.25
N ALA A 185 15.04 -17.36 9.96
CA ALA A 185 15.81 -18.38 10.68
C ALA A 185 16.64 -17.86 11.88
N SER A 186 17.17 -16.63 11.84
CA SER A 186 17.94 -16.04 12.95
C SER A 186 17.90 -14.50 12.95
N GLU A 187 18.21 -13.90 14.11
CA GLU A 187 18.38 -12.44 14.25
C GLU A 187 19.49 -11.91 13.34
N ALA A 188 20.63 -12.61 13.27
CA ALA A 188 21.75 -12.23 12.42
C ALA A 188 21.39 -12.20 10.92
N ALA A 189 20.48 -13.07 10.47
CA ALA A 189 20.00 -13.08 9.09
C ALA A 189 19.11 -11.86 8.79
N LEU A 190 18.25 -11.45 9.73
CA LEU A 190 17.47 -10.21 9.60
C LEU A 190 18.39 -8.98 9.57
N GLU A 191 19.38 -8.92 10.45
CA GLU A 191 20.37 -7.84 10.47
C GLU A 191 21.14 -7.78 9.15
N ALA A 192 21.58 -8.92 8.63
CA ALA A 192 22.26 -9.01 7.34
C ALA A 192 21.37 -8.51 6.19
N GLU A 193 20.09 -8.87 6.16
CA GLU A 193 19.14 -8.39 5.14
C GLU A 193 18.92 -6.87 5.25
N LEU A 194 18.74 -6.34 6.47
CA LEU A 194 18.60 -4.90 6.70
C LEU A 194 19.85 -4.12 6.22
N VAL A 195 21.04 -4.57 6.61
CA VAL A 195 22.31 -3.95 6.21
C VAL A 195 22.51 -4.05 4.71
N PHE A 196 22.27 -5.22 4.12
CA PHE A 196 22.40 -5.44 2.69
C PHE A 196 21.48 -4.51 1.89
N ARG A 197 20.19 -4.43 2.27
CA ARG A 197 19.22 -3.54 1.60
C ARG A 197 19.57 -2.07 1.79
N ALA A 198 19.97 -1.66 3.00
CA ALA A 198 20.31 -0.28 3.30
C ALA A 198 21.60 0.18 2.60
N ALA A 199 22.62 -0.67 2.49
CA ALA A 199 23.87 -0.35 1.82
C ALA A 199 23.74 -0.34 0.29
N ASN A 200 22.96 -1.27 -0.29
CA ASN A 200 22.83 -1.47 -1.73
C ASN A 200 21.59 -0.76 -2.30
N ARG A 201 21.60 0.57 -2.23
CA ARG A 201 20.50 1.41 -2.69
C ARG A 201 20.79 2.12 -4.00
N ARG A 202 19.76 2.28 -4.83
CA ARG A 202 19.79 3.11 -6.03
C ARG A 202 19.83 4.61 -5.69
N GLU A 203 19.05 5.02 -4.69
CA GLU A 203 18.91 6.42 -4.27
C GLU A 203 19.01 6.54 -2.74
N ALA A 204 19.57 7.66 -2.27
CA ALA A 204 19.62 8.01 -0.85
C ALA A 204 18.20 8.24 -0.30
N GLY A 205 17.98 7.88 0.96
CA GLY A 205 16.65 7.95 1.59
C GLY A 205 16.53 7.00 2.77
N TRP A 206 15.39 6.32 2.91
CA TRP A 206 15.05 5.52 4.10
C TRP A 206 14.84 4.04 3.78
N THR A 207 15.43 3.16 4.59
CA THR A 207 15.24 1.70 4.50
C THR A 207 14.33 1.29 5.65
N TRP A 208 13.23 0.61 5.33
CA TRP A 208 12.15 0.34 6.28
C TRP A 208 12.04 -1.14 6.56
N LEU A 209 11.81 -1.48 7.82
CA LEU A 209 11.22 -2.74 8.24
C LEU A 209 9.71 -2.51 8.41
N VAL A 210 8.88 -3.27 7.71
CA VAL A 210 7.43 -3.07 7.69
C VAL A 210 6.68 -4.38 7.94
N TYR A 211 5.44 -4.26 8.41
CA TYR A 211 4.46 -5.34 8.51
C TYR A 211 3.50 -5.27 7.32
N ASP A 212 3.34 -6.39 6.62
CA ASP A 212 2.45 -6.56 5.47
C ASP A 212 1.38 -7.64 5.76
N ASN A 213 0.15 -7.19 6.04
CA ASN A 213 -0.97 -8.11 6.33
C ASN A 213 -1.48 -8.89 5.10
N GLN A 214 -1.02 -8.56 3.90
CA GLN A 214 -1.44 -9.29 2.68
C GLN A 214 -0.64 -10.57 2.48
N ARG A 215 0.50 -10.70 3.16
CA ARG A 215 1.36 -11.89 3.08
C ARG A 215 0.92 -12.97 4.06
N PRO A 216 1.27 -14.23 3.79
CA PRO A 216 1.17 -15.31 4.77
C PRO A 216 1.86 -14.92 6.08
N GLU A 217 1.39 -15.46 7.21
CA GLU A 217 1.89 -15.12 8.54
C GLU A 217 3.41 -15.22 8.67
N GLU A 218 4.00 -16.25 8.06
CA GLU A 218 5.43 -16.53 8.04
C GLU A 218 6.27 -15.52 7.24
N GLN A 219 5.63 -14.62 6.47
CA GLN A 219 6.29 -13.68 5.55
C GLN A 219 5.84 -12.23 5.75
N ARG A 220 5.23 -11.90 6.89
CA ARG A 220 4.68 -10.55 7.15
C ARG A 220 5.74 -9.48 7.34
N LEU A 221 6.97 -9.82 7.77
CA LEU A 221 8.06 -8.86 7.86
C LEU A 221 8.66 -8.60 6.48
N VAL A 222 8.77 -7.34 6.07
CA VAL A 222 9.37 -7.00 4.77
C VAL A 222 10.36 -5.88 4.95
N VAL A 223 11.52 -5.98 4.28
CA VAL A 223 12.49 -4.90 4.20
C VAL A 223 12.33 -4.17 2.86
N VAL A 224 12.04 -2.87 2.90
CA VAL A 224 11.75 -2.06 1.71
C VAL A 224 12.59 -0.79 1.70
N ASN A 225 13.27 -0.53 0.58
CA ASN A 225 13.95 0.73 0.33
C ASN A 225 13.00 1.73 -0.32
N MET A 226 12.73 2.86 0.34
CA MET A 226 11.89 3.91 -0.22
C MET A 226 12.75 5.07 -0.75
N PRO A 227 12.49 5.57 -1.97
CA PRO A 227 13.26 6.67 -2.56
C PRO A 227 12.91 8.01 -1.90
N GLY A 228 13.92 8.87 -1.74
CA GLY A 228 13.78 10.19 -1.14
C GLY A 228 13.15 10.12 0.25
N ASN A 229 12.09 10.89 0.47
CA ASN A 229 11.32 10.93 1.72
C ASN A 229 9.99 10.17 1.66
N ARG A 230 9.77 9.30 0.67
CA ARG A 230 8.52 8.53 0.61
C ARG A 230 8.41 7.56 1.79
N THR A 231 7.19 7.32 2.23
CA THR A 231 6.90 6.44 3.36
C THR A 231 6.12 5.19 2.92
N PRO A 232 6.29 4.05 3.61
CA PRO A 232 5.58 2.80 3.30
C PRO A 232 4.06 2.89 3.51
N LEU A 233 3.59 3.88 4.27
CA LEU A 233 2.16 4.16 4.47
C LEU A 233 1.41 4.38 3.14
N LEU A 234 2.10 4.92 2.13
CA LEU A 234 1.54 5.09 0.78
C LEU A 234 1.21 3.77 0.08
N LEU A 235 1.91 2.71 0.46
CA LEU A 235 1.70 1.36 -0.06
C LEU A 235 0.73 0.54 0.81
N GLY A 236 0.16 1.15 1.86
CA GLY A 236 -0.67 0.46 2.83
C GLY A 236 0.12 -0.49 3.76
N LEU A 237 1.44 -0.31 3.84
CA LEU A 237 2.34 -1.10 4.67
C LEU A 237 2.52 -0.41 6.03
N TRP A 238 2.56 -1.19 7.11
CA TRP A 238 2.68 -0.67 8.46
C TRP A 238 4.16 -0.53 8.87
N PRO A 239 4.67 0.68 9.14
CA PRO A 239 6.07 0.88 9.48
C PRO A 239 6.40 0.36 10.88
N LEU A 240 7.43 -0.48 10.99
CA LEU A 240 7.92 -1.01 12.27
C LEU A 240 9.23 -0.34 12.69
N GLY A 241 10.19 -0.27 11.77
CA GLY A 241 11.52 0.29 12.00
C GLY A 241 12.08 0.98 10.76
N VAL A 242 13.07 1.84 10.95
CA VAL A 242 13.65 2.64 9.86
C VAL A 242 15.15 2.86 10.07
N VAL A 243 15.92 2.81 8.97
CA VAL A 243 17.34 3.14 8.88
C VAL A 243 17.50 4.38 8.01
N ASP A 244 18.14 5.42 8.56
CA ASP A 244 18.48 6.65 7.85
C ASP A 244 19.72 6.45 6.96
N MET A 245 19.49 6.38 5.65
CA MET A 245 20.53 6.33 4.62
C MET A 245 20.46 7.57 3.73
N THR A 246 20.05 8.72 4.28
CA THR A 246 20.12 10.00 3.58
C THR A 246 21.57 10.42 3.37
N ASP A 247 21.83 11.25 2.35
CA ASP A 247 23.18 11.76 2.08
C ASP A 247 23.75 12.51 3.30
N LYS A 248 22.89 13.19 4.06
CA LYS A 248 23.27 13.86 5.31
C LYS A 248 23.88 12.88 6.32
N ALA A 249 23.25 11.73 6.54
CA ALA A 249 23.75 10.71 7.46
C ALA A 249 25.07 10.10 6.98
N VAL A 250 25.15 9.75 5.69
CA VAL A 250 26.36 9.15 5.10
C VAL A 250 27.54 10.13 5.09
N VAL A 251 27.31 11.39 4.73
CA VAL A 251 28.35 12.44 4.74
C VAL A 251 28.82 12.74 6.16
N ALA A 252 27.91 12.78 7.14
CA ALA A 252 28.28 12.96 8.54
C ALA A 252 29.19 11.82 9.02
N ALA A 253 28.84 10.57 8.71
CA ALA A 253 29.66 9.41 9.07
C ALA A 253 31.02 9.41 8.37
N ALA A 254 31.07 9.77 7.08
CA ALA A 254 32.31 9.91 6.34
C ALA A 254 33.24 10.96 6.98
N ARG A 255 32.70 12.10 7.41
CA ARG A 255 33.46 13.15 8.12
C ARG A 255 33.99 12.66 9.47
N THR A 256 33.18 11.93 10.24
CA THR A 256 33.61 11.34 11.52
C THR A 256 34.72 10.31 11.32
N ALA A 257 34.64 9.49 10.27
CA ALA A 257 35.68 8.53 9.92
C ALA A 257 37.00 9.24 9.58
N LEU A 258 36.95 10.35 8.84
CA LEU A 258 38.13 11.16 8.52
C LEU A 258 38.78 11.77 9.78
N ASN A 259 37.98 12.27 10.72
CA ASN A 259 38.48 12.87 11.96
C ASN A 259 39.14 11.84 12.91
N THR A 260 38.77 10.56 12.79
CA THR A 260 39.32 9.48 13.65
C THR A 260 40.72 9.06 13.19
N ILE A 261 41.05 9.28 11.91
CA ILE A 261 42.39 9.09 11.38
C ILE A 261 43.21 10.30 11.83
N SER A 262 43.72 10.24 13.06
CA SER A 262 44.70 11.20 13.56
C SER A 262 45.77 11.33 12.49
N ALA A 263 45.87 12.51 11.87
CA ALA A 263 46.92 12.78 10.92
C ALA A 263 48.24 12.40 11.61
N PRO A 264 49.07 11.51 11.02
CA PRO A 264 50.42 11.32 11.55
C PRO A 264 51.02 12.73 11.63
N LEU A 265 51.52 13.12 12.83
CA LEU A 265 52.17 14.42 12.99
C LEU A 265 53.14 14.57 11.83
N ALA A 266 52.84 15.51 10.93
CA ALA A 266 53.72 15.76 9.80
C ALA A 266 55.09 16.05 10.40
N PRO A 267 56.17 15.37 9.96
CA PRO A 267 57.46 15.57 10.57
C PRO A 267 57.79 17.07 10.59
N PRO A 268 58.38 17.60 11.67
CA PRO A 268 58.50 19.05 11.92
C PRO A 268 59.30 19.80 10.84
N TRP A 269 60.04 19.06 10.00
CA TRP A 269 60.79 19.58 8.86
C TRP A 269 59.96 19.68 7.57
N SER A 270 58.74 19.13 7.51
CA SER A 270 57.90 19.18 6.32
C SER A 270 57.28 20.57 6.14
N ARG A 271 57.23 21.05 4.89
CA ARG A 271 56.54 22.31 4.54
C ARG A 271 55.06 22.32 4.96
N ALA A 272 54.43 21.14 5.04
CA ALA A 272 53.05 20.96 5.50
C ALA A 272 52.86 21.35 6.99
N ALA A 273 53.86 21.13 7.84
CA ALA A 273 53.82 21.53 9.25
C ALA A 273 53.93 23.05 9.45
N ARG A 274 54.51 23.79 8.49
CA ARG A 274 54.73 25.24 8.58
C ARG A 274 53.62 26.09 7.95
N ASN A 275 52.66 25.48 7.26
CA ASN A 275 51.54 26.16 6.60
C ASN A 275 50.24 25.32 6.70
N PRO A 276 49.58 25.27 7.88
CA PRO A 276 48.46 24.37 8.14
C PRO A 276 47.22 24.64 7.27
N SER A 277 47.07 25.86 6.75
CA SER A 277 45.94 26.28 5.91
C SER A 277 46.03 25.81 4.44
N CYS A 278 47.23 25.47 3.93
CA CYS A 278 47.41 25.04 2.53
C CYS A 278 47.42 23.51 2.33
N SER A 279 47.59 22.71 3.40
CA SER A 279 47.66 21.24 3.30
C SER A 279 46.31 20.52 3.39
N ALA A 280 45.25 21.20 3.83
CA ALA A 280 43.93 20.58 3.99
C ALA A 280 43.27 20.20 2.65
N THR A 281 43.55 20.93 1.56
CA THR A 281 42.86 20.75 0.28
C THR A 281 43.53 19.73 -0.66
N THR A 282 44.84 19.48 -0.51
CA THR A 282 45.61 18.58 -1.39
C THR A 282 45.93 17.21 -0.78
N SER A 283 45.80 17.04 0.54
CA SER A 283 46.08 15.76 1.21
C SER A 283 44.97 14.70 1.08
N LEU A 284 43.79 15.07 0.57
CA LEU A 284 42.63 14.15 0.41
C LEU A 284 42.81 13.13 -0.71
N VAL A 285 43.73 13.35 -1.65
CA VAL A 285 43.98 12.46 -2.80
C VAL A 285 45.25 11.62 -2.61
N GLY A 286 46.19 12.04 -1.75
CA GLY A 286 47.54 11.48 -1.69
C GLY A 286 47.78 10.34 -0.70
N ASN A 287 46.96 10.20 0.36
CA ASN A 287 47.09 9.09 1.30
C ASN A 287 46.01 8.06 1.00
N GLY A 288 46.41 6.84 0.62
CA GLY A 288 45.58 5.73 0.11
C GLY A 288 44.48 5.17 1.02
N CYS A 289 43.84 6.01 1.85
CA CYS A 289 42.67 5.69 2.65
C CYS A 289 41.43 6.42 2.09
N ILE A 290 41.20 6.37 0.78
CA ILE A 290 39.88 6.65 0.24
C ILE A 290 39.01 5.46 0.65
N GLN A 291 38.41 5.52 1.84
CA GLN A 291 37.38 4.56 2.22
C GLN A 291 36.33 4.57 1.12
N ARG A 292 36.12 3.40 0.49
CA ARG A 292 35.11 3.26 -0.55
C ARG A 292 33.76 3.63 0.05
N LEU A 293 32.97 4.44 -0.67
CA LEU A 293 31.65 4.89 -0.21
C LEU A 293 30.75 3.71 0.18
N SER A 294 30.89 2.56 -0.49
CA SER A 294 30.21 1.32 -0.13
C SER A 294 30.50 0.87 1.30
N THR A 295 31.76 0.94 1.73
CA THR A 295 32.18 0.58 3.09
C THR A 295 31.63 1.55 4.12
N VAL A 296 31.60 2.86 3.81
CA VAL A 296 30.99 3.87 4.69
C VAL A 296 29.49 3.62 4.83
N ARG A 297 28.79 3.35 3.72
CA ARG A 297 27.35 3.04 3.73
C ARG A 297 27.03 1.78 4.51
N GLU A 298 27.78 0.70 4.29
CA GLU A 298 27.60 -0.55 5.04
C GLU A 298 27.83 -0.33 6.55
N LYS A 299 28.87 0.43 6.91
CA LYS A 299 29.15 0.80 8.31
C LYS A 299 28.00 1.58 8.93
N VAL A 300 27.49 2.62 8.25
CA VAL A 300 26.34 3.41 8.71
C VAL A 300 25.11 2.54 8.90
N ALA A 301 24.80 1.68 7.93
CA ALA A 301 23.67 0.77 8.02
C ALA A 301 23.80 -0.20 9.21
N ARG A 302 24.98 -0.80 9.38
CA ARG A 302 25.27 -1.74 10.48
C ARG A 302 25.19 -1.05 11.84
N GLU A 303 25.78 0.13 12.00
CA GLU A 303 25.69 0.91 13.24
C GLU A 303 24.24 1.30 13.56
N ALA A 304 23.46 1.69 12.55
CA ALA A 304 22.05 2.02 12.74
C ALA A 304 21.21 0.81 13.18
N VAL A 305 21.45 -0.37 12.61
CA VAL A 305 20.78 -1.63 13.00
C VAL A 305 21.16 -2.04 14.42
N LEU A 306 22.44 -1.93 14.81
CA LEU A 306 22.89 -2.23 16.17
C LEU A 306 22.29 -1.31 17.23
N GLN A 307 21.88 -0.10 16.85
CA GLN A 307 21.24 0.88 17.74
C GLN A 307 19.71 0.78 17.75
N MET A 308 19.12 -0.21 17.07
CA MET A 308 17.67 -0.37 17.02
C MET A 308 17.06 -0.74 18.39
N ASP A 309 15.97 -0.08 18.73
CA ASP A 309 15.14 -0.36 19.89
C ASP A 309 14.11 -1.45 19.54
N TRP A 310 14.49 -2.71 19.74
CA TRP A 310 13.65 -3.86 19.42
C TRP A 310 12.39 -3.96 20.28
N ASP A 311 12.36 -3.34 21.48
CA ASP A 311 11.13 -3.23 22.29
C ASP A 311 10.08 -2.38 21.57
N PHE A 312 10.51 -1.23 21.04
CA PHE A 312 9.64 -0.34 20.27
C PHE A 312 9.14 -1.04 18.99
N ILE A 313 10.02 -1.75 18.29
CA ILE A 313 9.65 -2.50 17.08
C ILE A 313 8.62 -3.60 17.40
N LEU A 314 8.81 -4.36 18.50
CA LEU A 314 7.85 -5.35 18.95
C LEU A 314 6.51 -4.73 19.34
N GLN A 315 6.52 -3.55 19.97
CA GLN A 315 5.29 -2.81 20.24
C GLN A 315 4.56 -2.44 18.94
N GLN A 316 5.27 -1.92 17.94
CA GLN A 316 4.66 -1.59 16.64
C GLN A 316 4.10 -2.82 15.92
N TRP A 317 4.75 -3.97 16.06
CA TRP A 317 4.25 -5.24 15.55
C TRP A 317 2.90 -5.61 16.19
N LYS A 318 2.83 -5.59 17.53
CA LYS A 318 1.59 -5.90 18.27
C LYS A 318 0.46 -4.95 17.91
N GLU A 319 0.76 -3.66 17.80
CA GLU A 319 -0.23 -2.65 17.38
C GLU A 319 -0.76 -2.93 15.98
N ALA A 320 0.11 -3.35 15.04
CA ALA A 320 -0.31 -3.75 13.70
C ALA A 320 -1.25 -4.97 13.76
N GLU A 321 -0.89 -6.03 14.49
CA GLU A 321 -1.73 -7.23 14.62
C GLU A 321 -3.11 -6.91 15.19
N VAL A 322 -3.16 -6.11 16.28
CA VAL A 322 -4.42 -5.67 16.88
C VAL A 322 -5.25 -4.85 15.89
N TYR A 323 -4.63 -3.94 15.14
CA TYR A 323 -5.33 -3.13 14.14
C TYR A 323 -5.92 -4.01 13.02
N TYR A 324 -5.13 -4.92 12.45
CA TYR A 324 -5.57 -5.77 11.35
C TYR A 324 -6.61 -6.81 11.77
N ALA A 325 -6.59 -7.26 13.03
CA ALA A 325 -7.59 -8.15 13.62
C ALA A 325 -8.89 -7.43 14.05
N SER A 326 -8.92 -6.09 14.06
CA SER A 326 -10.05 -5.34 14.61
C SER A 326 -11.34 -5.43 13.78
N ASN A 327 -12.47 -5.63 14.45
CA ASN A 327 -13.80 -5.63 13.83
C ASN A 327 -14.14 -4.28 13.16
N SER A 328 -13.73 -3.18 13.77
CA SER A 328 -13.91 -1.82 13.22
C SER A 328 -13.28 -1.69 11.83
N ARG A 329 -12.09 -2.26 11.63
CA ARG A 329 -11.43 -2.26 10.32
C ARG A 329 -12.23 -3.07 9.30
N THR A 330 -12.66 -4.28 9.66
CA THR A 330 -13.46 -5.14 8.78
C THR A 330 -14.76 -4.46 8.37
N GLU A 331 -15.43 -3.79 9.30
CA GLU A 331 -16.68 -3.07 9.03
C GLU A 331 -16.47 -1.86 8.11
N LYS A 332 -15.40 -1.08 8.35
CA LYS A 332 -14.99 0.02 7.45
C LYS A 332 -14.73 -0.49 6.03
N ILE A 333 -14.08 -1.64 5.88
CA ILE A 333 -13.84 -2.26 4.56
C ILE A 333 -15.15 -2.67 3.89
N ARG A 334 -16.07 -3.31 4.62
CA ARG A 334 -17.39 -3.70 4.10
C ARG A 334 -18.19 -2.50 3.64
N THR A 335 -18.28 -1.47 4.48
CA THR A 335 -19.00 -0.22 4.18
C THR A 335 -18.42 0.47 2.94
N GLU A 336 -17.09 0.58 2.85
CA GLU A 336 -16.44 1.18 1.67
C GLU A 336 -16.61 0.36 0.40
N ARG A 337 -16.57 -0.98 0.49
CA ARG A 337 -16.86 -1.85 -0.63
C ARG A 337 -18.29 -1.67 -1.12
N ALA A 338 -19.27 -1.71 -0.22
CA ALA A 338 -20.68 -1.49 -0.55
C ALA A 338 -20.91 -0.10 -1.17
N ARG A 339 -20.23 0.94 -0.66
CA ARG A 339 -20.27 2.30 -1.25
C ARG A 339 -19.76 2.30 -2.69
N LYS A 340 -18.63 1.65 -2.97
CA LYS A 340 -18.06 1.56 -4.32
C LYS A 340 -18.95 0.75 -5.27
N GLU A 341 -19.52 -0.36 -4.80
CA GLU A 341 -20.47 -1.16 -5.58
C GLU A 341 -21.70 -0.33 -5.97
N ARG A 342 -22.25 0.45 -5.03
CA ARG A 342 -23.33 1.41 -5.32
C ARG A 342 -22.92 2.49 -6.33
N GLU A 343 -21.72 3.07 -6.19
CA GLU A 343 -21.21 4.07 -7.15
C GLU A 343 -21.06 3.50 -8.56
N VAL A 344 -20.58 2.26 -8.67
CA VAL A 344 -20.46 1.55 -9.97
C VAL A 344 -21.84 1.29 -10.55
N ALA A 345 -22.80 0.82 -9.75
CA ALA A 345 -24.17 0.57 -10.20
C ALA A 345 -24.86 1.85 -10.68
N VAL A 346 -24.76 2.95 -9.92
CA VAL A 346 -25.33 4.26 -10.32
C VAL A 346 -24.69 4.78 -11.60
N ASN A 347 -23.37 4.64 -11.76
CA ASN A 347 -22.68 5.05 -12.99
C ASN A 347 -23.06 4.17 -14.19
N ALA A 348 -23.30 2.87 -13.98
CA ALA A 348 -23.81 1.99 -15.03
C ALA A 348 -25.22 2.41 -15.48
N LEU A 349 -26.10 2.74 -14.52
CA LEU A 349 -27.45 3.23 -14.79
C LEU A 349 -27.44 4.61 -15.49
N SER A 350 -26.54 5.52 -15.12
CA SER A 350 -26.44 6.82 -15.80
C SER A 350 -26.04 6.65 -17.26
N LYS A 351 -25.13 5.72 -17.57
CA LYS A 351 -24.75 5.42 -18.97
C LYS A 351 -25.90 4.84 -19.80
N LEU A 352 -26.76 4.01 -19.20
CA LEU A 352 -27.96 3.50 -19.87
C LEU A 352 -28.99 4.61 -20.14
N ARG A 353 -29.09 5.58 -19.21
CA ARG A 353 -29.93 6.76 -19.41
C ARG A 353 -29.40 7.63 -20.56
N ASP A 354 -28.09 7.84 -20.61
CA ASP A 354 -27.45 8.69 -21.62
C ASP A 354 -27.44 8.04 -23.02
N SER A 355 -27.53 6.70 -23.12
CA SER A 355 -27.62 5.99 -24.41
C SER A 355 -28.99 6.09 -25.08
N GLY A 356 -29.95 6.83 -24.51
CA GLY A 356 -31.30 6.97 -25.06
C GLY A 356 -32.12 5.67 -25.00
N THR A 357 -31.64 4.66 -24.27
CA THR A 357 -32.35 3.41 -24.07
C THR A 357 -33.52 3.67 -23.12
N THR A 358 -34.69 3.98 -23.68
CA THR A 358 -35.93 4.06 -22.90
C THR A 358 -36.29 2.66 -22.43
N ILE A 359 -35.90 2.32 -21.20
CA ILE A 359 -36.45 1.17 -20.50
C ILE A 359 -37.92 1.53 -20.22
N LEU A 360 -38.81 1.07 -21.09
CA LEU A 360 -40.25 1.08 -20.83
C LEU A 360 -40.46 0.25 -19.56
N MET A 361 -40.60 0.91 -18.42
CA MET A 361 -40.99 0.30 -17.14
C MET A 361 -42.47 -0.13 -17.17
N SER A 362 -42.88 -0.85 -18.23
CA SER A 362 -44.27 -1.22 -18.45
C SER A 362 -44.72 -2.40 -17.59
N ASP A 363 -43.81 -3.09 -16.91
CA ASP A 363 -44.16 -4.11 -15.93
C ASP A 363 -43.68 -3.67 -14.54
N THR A 364 -44.65 -3.28 -13.71
CA THR A 364 -44.51 -3.07 -12.28
C THR A 364 -43.96 -4.32 -11.62
N VAL A 365 -42.64 -4.38 -11.45
CA VAL A 365 -42.02 -5.29 -10.49
C VAL A 365 -42.18 -4.64 -9.12
N GLU A 366 -43.23 -5.03 -8.39
CA GLU A 366 -43.33 -4.78 -6.95
C GLU A 366 -42.17 -5.49 -6.26
N VAL A 367 -41.08 -4.75 -6.01
CA VAL A 367 -40.03 -5.21 -5.10
C VAL A 367 -40.59 -5.09 -3.69
N THR A 368 -41.26 -6.14 -3.23
CA THR A 368 -41.60 -6.35 -1.82
C THR A 368 -40.28 -6.54 -1.05
N ALA A 369 -39.69 -5.43 -0.61
CA ALA A 369 -38.63 -5.46 0.38
C ALA A 369 -39.24 -5.98 1.69
N THR A 370 -39.01 -7.24 1.99
CA THR A 370 -39.32 -7.86 3.28
C THR A 370 -38.54 -7.14 4.37
N THR A 371 -39.18 -6.12 4.91
CA THR A 371 -38.81 -5.51 6.19
C THR A 371 -39.45 -6.39 7.24
N GLU A 372 -38.66 -7.29 7.82
CA GLU A 372 -39.09 -8.03 9.00
C GLU A 372 -39.36 -7.07 10.14
N GLY A 373 -40.60 -7.07 10.64
CA GLY A 373 -40.96 -6.53 11.94
C GLY A 373 -42.15 -5.57 11.93
N SER A 374 -43.35 -6.09 12.23
CA SER A 374 -44.11 -5.73 13.44
C SER A 374 -45.64 -5.85 13.23
N MET A 375 -46.19 -6.86 13.92
CA MET A 375 -47.53 -7.00 14.52
C MET A 375 -48.73 -6.19 14.01
N ALA A 376 -49.81 -6.88 13.62
CA ALA A 376 -51.12 -6.79 14.28
C ALA A 376 -52.12 -7.84 13.73
N ALA A 377 -53.05 -8.23 14.60
CA ALA A 377 -53.96 -9.37 14.51
C ALA A 377 -55.20 -9.15 13.63
N SER A 378 -55.82 -10.25 13.15
CA SER A 378 -57.18 -10.68 13.56
C SER A 378 -57.82 -11.75 12.63
N SER A 379 -58.29 -12.83 13.27
CA SER A 379 -59.51 -13.66 13.00
C SER A 379 -59.77 -14.40 11.66
N LYS A 380 -59.55 -15.74 11.68
CA LYS A 380 -60.49 -16.91 11.51
C LYS A 380 -61.64 -16.89 10.45
N PRO A 381 -62.24 -18.06 10.06
CA PRO A 381 -61.76 -19.47 9.96
C PRO A 381 -62.31 -20.24 8.70
N GLN A 382 -62.11 -21.58 8.64
CA GLN A 382 -62.65 -22.63 7.71
C GLN A 382 -61.86 -22.83 6.40
N GLU A 383 -61.60 -24.03 5.85
CA GLU A 383 -62.17 -25.37 6.06
C GLU A 383 -61.19 -26.49 5.61
N ARG A 384 -61.43 -27.65 6.22
CA ARG A 384 -60.85 -29.01 6.18
C ARG A 384 -60.80 -29.68 4.80
N VAL A 385 -59.68 -30.35 4.45
CA VAL A 385 -59.68 -31.67 3.76
C VAL A 385 -58.44 -32.49 4.18
N GLN A 386 -58.71 -33.72 4.62
CA GLN A 386 -57.76 -34.80 4.98
C GLN A 386 -57.21 -35.53 3.74
N GLY A 387 -55.99 -36.05 3.84
CA GLY A 387 -55.42 -37.00 2.87
C GLY A 387 -54.02 -37.48 3.29
N GLU A 388 -53.97 -38.72 3.79
CA GLU A 388 -52.89 -39.48 4.44
C GLU A 388 -51.75 -39.96 3.50
N PRO A 389 -50.80 -40.82 3.91
CA PRO A 389 -49.46 -40.53 4.45
C PRO A 389 -48.30 -40.97 3.53
N ARG A 390 -47.07 -40.48 3.74
CA ARG A 390 -45.85 -41.25 3.42
C ARG A 390 -44.54 -40.62 3.93
N SER A 391 -43.73 -41.50 4.53
CA SER A 391 -42.26 -41.51 4.53
C SER A 391 -41.51 -40.50 5.41
N VAL A 392 -41.03 -41.05 6.52
CA VAL A 392 -39.86 -40.61 7.28
C VAL A 392 -38.61 -40.70 6.38
N GLU A 393 -37.62 -39.84 6.67
CA GLU A 393 -36.23 -39.75 6.15
C GLU A 393 -35.96 -38.57 5.22
N GLY A 394 -35.10 -37.66 5.69
CA GLY A 394 -34.60 -36.54 4.90
C GLY A 394 -34.09 -35.40 5.80
N SER A 395 -32.93 -35.63 6.43
CA SER A 395 -32.17 -34.60 7.12
C SER A 395 -31.86 -33.45 6.15
N ASN A 396 -32.56 -32.32 6.30
CA ASN A 396 -32.24 -31.06 5.62
C ASN A 396 -30.99 -30.46 6.25
N ASP A 397 -29.84 -31.00 5.89
CA ASP A 397 -28.55 -30.38 6.17
C ASP A 397 -28.28 -29.36 5.06
N ASN A 398 -28.62 -28.09 5.33
CA ASN A 398 -28.33 -26.93 4.49
C ASN A 398 -26.82 -26.59 4.55
N THR A 399 -25.98 -27.58 4.25
CA THR A 399 -24.54 -27.41 4.16
C THR A 399 -24.27 -26.63 2.89
N THR A 400 -23.99 -25.34 3.07
CA THR A 400 -23.70 -24.42 1.98
C THR A 400 -22.35 -24.81 1.39
N GLU A 401 -22.33 -25.76 0.45
CA GLU A 401 -21.10 -26.20 -0.22
C GLU A 401 -20.38 -24.97 -0.81
N PRO A 402 -19.07 -24.81 -0.56
CA PRO A 402 -18.32 -23.66 -1.04
C PRO A 402 -18.29 -23.63 -2.57
N ASP A 403 -18.70 -22.52 -3.16
CA ASP A 403 -18.60 -22.21 -4.59
C ASP A 403 -17.28 -21.46 -4.83
N PRO A 404 -16.39 -21.91 -5.74
CA PRO A 404 -16.54 -23.00 -6.72
C PRO A 404 -16.14 -24.40 -6.22
N LYS A 405 -16.72 -25.44 -6.84
CA LYS A 405 -16.29 -26.84 -6.68
C LYS A 405 -15.00 -27.07 -7.46
N CYS A 406 -13.93 -27.43 -6.75
CA CYS A 406 -12.60 -27.64 -7.30
C CYS A 406 -12.31 -29.13 -7.52
N THR A 407 -11.87 -29.51 -8.73
CA THR A 407 -11.43 -30.88 -9.07
C THR A 407 -10.11 -30.81 -9.84
N GLN A 408 -9.12 -31.61 -9.45
CA GLN A 408 -7.89 -31.78 -10.22
C GLN A 408 -8.05 -32.94 -11.21
N LEU A 409 -7.79 -32.70 -12.48
CA LEU A 409 -7.82 -33.71 -13.55
C LEU A 409 -6.50 -34.49 -13.62
N PRO A 410 -6.47 -35.69 -14.22
CA PRO A 410 -5.26 -36.53 -14.29
C PRO A 410 -4.08 -35.90 -15.04
N ASP A 411 -4.34 -34.93 -15.91
CA ASP A 411 -3.33 -34.17 -16.67
C ASP A 411 -2.69 -33.03 -15.84
N GLY A 412 -3.11 -32.85 -14.59
CA GLY A 412 -2.68 -31.77 -13.70
C GLY A 412 -3.48 -30.48 -13.84
N THR A 413 -4.47 -30.42 -14.74
CA THR A 413 -5.36 -29.26 -14.91
C THR A 413 -6.33 -29.15 -13.73
N TRP A 414 -6.45 -27.95 -13.15
CA TRP A 414 -7.47 -27.67 -12.14
C TRP A 414 -8.76 -27.18 -12.79
N GLN A 415 -9.88 -27.83 -12.50
CA GLN A 415 -11.22 -27.44 -12.91
C GLN A 415 -11.99 -26.82 -11.74
N TYR A 416 -12.56 -25.64 -11.97
CA TYR A 416 -13.41 -24.91 -11.03
C TYR A 416 -14.81 -24.82 -11.65
N LEU A 417 -15.77 -25.55 -11.08
CA LEU A 417 -17.18 -25.53 -11.49
C LEU A 417 -17.95 -24.58 -10.59
N TYR A 418 -18.55 -23.56 -11.19
CA TYR A 418 -19.33 -22.56 -10.48
C TYR A 418 -20.82 -22.94 -10.44
N ARG A 419 -21.56 -22.44 -9.45
CA ARG A 419 -23.01 -22.72 -9.31
C ARG A 419 -23.85 -22.27 -10.50
N ASN A 420 -23.39 -21.28 -11.25
CA ASN A 420 -24.06 -20.80 -12.46
C ASN A 420 -23.79 -21.69 -13.71
N GLY A 421 -23.02 -22.77 -13.56
CA GLY A 421 -22.63 -23.65 -14.65
C GLY A 421 -21.39 -23.22 -15.43
N ASP A 422 -20.81 -22.06 -15.10
CA ASP A 422 -19.53 -21.63 -15.68
C ASP A 422 -18.41 -22.58 -15.22
N VAL A 423 -17.39 -22.75 -16.06
CA VAL A 423 -16.25 -23.60 -15.74
C VAL A 423 -14.95 -22.86 -16.02
N THR A 424 -14.04 -22.85 -15.05
CA THR A 424 -12.66 -22.39 -15.27
C THR A 424 -11.69 -23.56 -15.24
N PHE A 425 -10.80 -23.63 -16.22
CA PHE A 425 -9.68 -24.57 -16.23
C PHE A 425 -8.37 -23.80 -16.06
N LEU A 426 -7.53 -24.23 -15.12
CA LEU A 426 -6.16 -23.76 -14.95
C LEU A 426 -5.21 -24.90 -15.31
N LYS A 427 -4.56 -24.78 -16.47
CA LYS A 427 -3.61 -25.77 -16.97
C LYS A 427 -2.26 -25.67 -16.24
N PRO A 428 -1.44 -26.74 -16.23
CA PRO A 428 -0.11 -26.74 -15.61
C PRO A 428 0.87 -25.71 -16.19
N ASP A 429 0.70 -25.32 -17.46
CA ASP A 429 1.50 -24.28 -18.10
C ASP A 429 1.22 -22.88 -17.51
N GLY A 430 0.06 -22.68 -16.88
CA GLY A 430 -0.42 -21.40 -16.36
C GLY A 430 -1.54 -20.77 -17.19
N THR A 431 -1.91 -21.38 -18.33
CA THR A 431 -3.02 -20.95 -19.19
C THR A 431 -4.35 -21.11 -18.45
N ARG A 432 -5.21 -20.09 -18.51
CA ARG A 432 -6.54 -20.08 -17.89
C ARG A 432 -7.64 -20.05 -18.95
N ILE A 433 -8.55 -21.01 -18.90
CA ILE A 433 -9.69 -21.11 -19.83
C ILE A 433 -10.98 -20.92 -19.06
N PHE A 434 -11.71 -19.85 -19.35
CA PHE A 434 -13.03 -19.56 -18.80
C PHE A 434 -14.09 -19.93 -19.83
N ARG A 435 -14.89 -20.95 -19.55
CA ARG A 435 -16.04 -21.33 -20.38
C ARG A 435 -17.32 -20.82 -19.75
N LYS A 436 -17.96 -19.90 -20.46
CA LYS A 436 -19.33 -19.42 -20.20
C LYS A 436 -20.26 -19.96 -21.27
N SER A 437 -21.56 -19.91 -21.02
CA SER A 437 -22.60 -20.45 -21.91
C SER A 437 -22.50 -20.02 -23.38
N ASN A 438 -21.94 -18.84 -23.66
CA ASN A 438 -21.86 -18.26 -25.00
C ASN A 438 -20.46 -17.72 -25.36
N LEU A 439 -19.42 -18.03 -24.58
CA LEU A 439 -18.08 -17.49 -24.79
C LEU A 439 -17.04 -18.36 -24.09
N THR A 440 -16.00 -18.73 -24.82
CA THR A 440 -14.77 -19.27 -24.22
C THR A 440 -13.71 -18.18 -24.22
N THR A 441 -13.11 -17.89 -23.08
CA THR A 441 -12.00 -16.93 -22.95
C THR A 441 -10.76 -17.67 -22.48
N THR A 442 -9.69 -17.64 -23.26
CA THR A 442 -8.40 -18.24 -22.94
C THR A 442 -7.38 -17.13 -22.69
N ALA A 443 -6.90 -17.02 -21.46
CA ALA A 443 -5.81 -16.12 -21.09
C ALA A 443 -4.50 -16.91 -21.05
N TYR A 444 -3.56 -16.52 -21.91
CA TYR A 444 -2.24 -17.14 -22.02
C TYR A 444 -1.23 -16.45 -21.10
N ILE A 445 -0.12 -17.14 -20.82
CA ILE A 445 0.94 -16.67 -19.90
C ILE A 445 1.70 -15.48 -20.48
N ASP A 446 1.75 -15.36 -21.81
CA ASP A 446 2.37 -14.24 -22.52
C ASP A 446 1.58 -12.93 -22.40
N GLY A 447 0.40 -12.97 -21.77
CA GLY A 447 -0.51 -11.83 -21.62
C GLY A 447 -1.54 -11.68 -22.74
N SER A 448 -1.49 -12.53 -23.78
CA SER A 448 -2.51 -12.54 -24.82
C SER A 448 -3.83 -13.17 -24.32
N THR A 449 -4.95 -12.72 -24.87
CA THR A 449 -6.29 -13.21 -24.54
C THR A 449 -7.06 -13.55 -25.81
N LEU A 450 -7.51 -14.80 -25.91
CA LEU A 450 -8.36 -15.29 -27.00
C LEU A 450 -9.80 -15.42 -26.53
N TYR A 451 -10.72 -14.83 -27.29
CA TYR A 451 -12.17 -14.94 -27.13
C TYR A 451 -12.73 -15.79 -28.27
N GLU A 452 -13.46 -16.85 -27.98
CA GLU A 452 -14.08 -17.74 -28.96
C GLU A 452 -15.59 -17.76 -28.76
N TYR A 453 -16.32 -17.38 -29.80
CA TYR A 453 -17.77 -17.30 -29.80
C TYR A 453 -18.40 -18.52 -30.48
N PRO A 454 -19.65 -18.91 -30.12
CA PRO A 454 -20.35 -20.04 -30.71
C PRO A 454 -20.59 -19.95 -32.23
N ASN A 455 -20.55 -18.74 -32.78
CA ASN A 455 -20.71 -18.49 -34.22
C ASN A 455 -19.40 -18.68 -35.02
N ASN A 456 -18.39 -19.36 -34.45
CA ASN A 456 -17.05 -19.53 -35.02
C ASN A 456 -16.28 -18.22 -35.26
N THR A 457 -16.71 -17.11 -34.66
CA THR A 457 -15.88 -15.90 -34.62
C THR A 457 -14.92 -15.97 -33.44
N SER A 458 -13.71 -15.43 -33.61
CA SER A 458 -12.74 -15.33 -32.52
C SER A 458 -11.99 -14.00 -32.54
N ILE A 459 -11.56 -13.56 -31.35
CA ILE A 459 -10.81 -12.32 -31.18
C ILE A 459 -9.57 -12.64 -30.35
N LEU A 460 -8.39 -12.40 -30.90
CA LEU A 460 -7.12 -12.51 -30.20
C LEU A 460 -6.57 -11.11 -29.92
N ASP A 461 -6.61 -10.71 -28.65
CA ASP A 461 -5.92 -9.52 -28.16
C ASP A 461 -4.50 -9.93 -27.74
N ARG A 462 -3.49 -9.47 -28.47
CA ARG A 462 -2.07 -9.79 -28.20
C ARG A 462 -1.46 -8.83 -27.17
N ALA A 463 -0.39 -9.28 -26.51
CA ALA A 463 0.34 -8.47 -25.52
C ALA A 463 1.03 -7.22 -26.11
N ASP A 464 1.26 -7.18 -27.42
CA ASP A 464 1.77 -6.01 -28.15
C ASP A 464 0.68 -4.97 -28.47
N GLY A 465 -0.57 -5.22 -28.08
CA GLY A 465 -1.71 -4.34 -28.29
C GLY A 465 -2.43 -4.56 -29.64
N ILE A 466 -1.96 -5.48 -30.48
CA ILE A 466 -2.63 -5.83 -31.75
C ILE A 466 -3.86 -6.68 -31.46
N ARG A 467 -5.00 -6.34 -32.08
CA ARG A 467 -6.25 -7.11 -32.03
C ARG A 467 -6.49 -7.79 -33.37
N ILE A 468 -6.61 -9.11 -33.36
CA ILE A 468 -6.91 -9.92 -34.55
C ILE A 468 -8.31 -10.51 -34.39
N THR A 469 -9.24 -10.11 -35.26
CA THR A 469 -10.58 -10.70 -35.33
C THR A 469 -10.64 -11.70 -36.48
N THR A 470 -10.97 -12.95 -36.20
CA THR A 470 -11.25 -13.98 -37.20
C THR A 470 -12.76 -14.17 -37.28
N PHE A 471 -13.34 -13.96 -38.46
CA PHE A 471 -14.77 -14.14 -38.68
C PHE A 471 -15.12 -15.59 -39.00
N ALA A 472 -16.41 -15.91 -38.97
CA ALA A 472 -16.93 -17.26 -39.20
C ALA A 472 -16.57 -17.84 -40.59
N ASP A 473 -16.33 -16.97 -41.58
CA ASP A 473 -15.89 -17.33 -42.93
C ASP A 473 -14.37 -17.53 -43.03
N GLY A 474 -13.64 -17.37 -41.93
CA GLY A 474 -12.18 -17.47 -41.86
C GLY A 474 -11.43 -16.18 -42.22
N THR A 475 -12.13 -15.11 -42.61
CA THR A 475 -11.49 -13.82 -42.89
C THR A 475 -10.90 -13.22 -41.61
N LYS A 476 -9.77 -12.52 -41.74
CA LYS A 476 -9.04 -11.93 -40.61
C LYS A 476 -8.92 -10.43 -40.77
N LYS A 477 -9.23 -9.69 -39.69
CA LYS A 477 -9.03 -8.25 -39.59
C LYS A 477 -8.07 -7.95 -38.45
N GLU A 478 -6.98 -7.25 -38.76
CA GLU A 478 -5.99 -6.79 -37.79
C GLU A 478 -6.23 -5.30 -37.49
N GLU A 479 -6.31 -4.94 -36.21
CA GLU A 479 -6.43 -3.57 -35.71
C GLU A 479 -5.23 -3.23 -34.84
N ARG A 480 -4.58 -2.10 -35.11
CA ARG A 480 -3.42 -1.59 -34.35
C ARG A 480 -3.83 -0.36 -33.54
N PRO A 481 -3.32 -0.20 -32.31
CA PRO A 481 -3.57 1.00 -31.52
C PRO A 481 -2.97 2.22 -32.23
N GLN A 482 -3.78 3.29 -32.36
CA GLN A 482 -3.36 4.57 -32.95
C GLN A 482 -2.54 5.42 -31.97
#